data_AF-A0A947CM87-F1
#
_entry.id   AF-A0A947CM87-F1
#
_cell.length_a   1.000
_cell.length_b   1.000
_cell.length_c   1.000
_cell.angle_alpha   90.00
_cell.angle_beta   90.00
_cell.angle_gamma   90.00
#
_symmetry.space_group_name_H-M   'P 1'
#
loop_
_entity.id
_entity.type
_entity.pdbx_description
1 polymer ?
#
loop_
_entity_poly.entity_id
_entity_poly.type
_entity_poly.pdbx_seq_one_letter_code
_entity_poly.pdbx_strand_id
1 'polypeptide(L)'
;MSFLRKMFGGGLDQDDPRKFLIETMLAAMEADGDVTGEEMEVLQQNLDSHELFEGLSGEQTARLIDQAADAIREAGGGSKRVKAIADGLPSKGYRLTAYSLACEVCVSDKDLPEAEIRFLEALQNALGVDEEDARDLFDAARKDSGLMTLEEKTAKMHDMLPKLVEGMALMAAADERIEDSELDTMREVLSKIPDMAVLTPEELEEAIEVGFQRAHEGKPEDRLQGIAEDVPSLSDRYWTATYMMIIALADGKTDWREVSFLKNVQSVFGLSEASMDQGMATAALFPGVEIGGQAPI
;
A
#
# COMPACT_ATOMS: atom_id res chain seq x y z
N MET A 1 -41.98 -37.38 2.12
CA MET A 1 -40.82 -36.81 1.42
C MET A 1 -39.74 -37.89 1.35
N SER A 2 -39.35 -38.33 0.15
CA SER A 2 -38.68 -39.61 -0.10
C SER A 2 -37.17 -39.59 0.17
N PHE A 3 -36.70 -40.55 0.96
CA PHE A 3 -35.30 -40.86 1.30
C PHE A 3 -34.37 -40.97 0.07
N LEU A 4 -34.93 -41.34 -1.09
CA LEU A 4 -34.20 -41.49 -2.35
C LEU A 4 -33.78 -40.17 -3.00
N ARG A 5 -34.42 -39.03 -2.70
CA ARG A 5 -33.95 -37.70 -3.16
C ARG A 5 -32.67 -37.27 -2.44
N LYS A 6 -32.47 -37.73 -1.19
CA LYS A 6 -31.30 -37.40 -0.35
C LYS A 6 -30.04 -38.20 -0.72
N MET A 7 -30.19 -39.34 -1.42
CA MET A 7 -29.06 -40.20 -1.84
C MET A 7 -28.61 -39.97 -3.30
N PHE A 8 -29.47 -39.44 -4.16
CA PHE A 8 -29.19 -39.29 -5.61
C PHE A 8 -29.32 -37.85 -6.14
N GLY A 9 -29.80 -36.91 -5.33
CA GLY A 9 -29.53 -35.49 -5.56
C GLY A 9 -28.25 -35.16 -4.80
N GLY A 10 -27.15 -34.85 -5.50
CA GLY A 10 -25.95 -34.25 -4.90
C GLY A 10 -26.23 -32.82 -4.40
N GLY A 11 -27.30 -32.68 -3.62
CA GLY A 11 -27.81 -31.45 -3.07
C GLY A 11 -27.00 -31.11 -1.83
N LEU A 12 -26.25 -30.02 -1.94
CA LEU A 12 -25.74 -29.28 -0.80
C LEU A 12 -26.90 -29.11 0.19
N ASP A 13 -26.68 -29.50 1.44
CA ASP A 13 -27.68 -29.30 2.50
C ASP A 13 -27.84 -27.79 2.71
N GLN A 14 -29.05 -27.32 3.07
CA GLN A 14 -29.25 -25.89 3.34
C GLN A 14 -28.38 -25.40 4.51
N ASP A 15 -27.95 -26.33 5.35
CA ASP A 15 -27.12 -26.14 6.53
C ASP A 15 -25.64 -26.46 6.28
N ASP A 16 -25.18 -26.50 5.01
CA ASP A 16 -23.76 -26.69 4.70
C ASP A 16 -22.92 -25.53 5.27
N PRO A 17 -21.95 -25.78 6.19
CA PRO A 17 -21.12 -24.73 6.79
C PRO A 17 -20.42 -23.83 5.78
N ARG A 18 -20.09 -24.37 4.59
CA ARG A 18 -19.42 -23.63 3.51
C ARG A 18 -20.28 -22.51 2.95
N LYS A 19 -21.62 -22.66 2.98
CA LYS A 19 -22.55 -21.58 2.66
C LYS A 19 -22.35 -20.39 3.60
N PHE A 20 -22.19 -20.63 4.90
CA PHE A 20 -22.02 -19.57 5.89
C PHE A 20 -20.65 -18.90 5.81
N LEU A 21 -19.61 -19.61 5.35
CA LEU A 21 -18.32 -18.99 5.01
C LEU A 21 -18.46 -18.03 3.82
N ILE A 22 -19.22 -18.41 2.79
CA ILE A 22 -19.51 -17.54 1.64
C ILE A 22 -20.39 -16.36 2.06
N GLU A 23 -21.43 -16.59 2.88
CA GLU A 23 -22.23 -15.51 3.48
C GLU A 23 -21.35 -14.55 4.28
N THR A 24 -20.31 -15.04 4.95
CA THR A 24 -19.38 -14.20 5.72
C THR A 24 -18.62 -13.24 4.80
N MET A 25 -18.02 -13.75 3.73
CA MET A 25 -17.28 -12.93 2.78
C MET A 25 -18.21 -11.92 2.08
N LEU A 26 -19.36 -12.36 1.55
CA LEU A 26 -20.32 -11.47 0.91
C LEU A 26 -20.89 -10.41 1.88
N ALA A 27 -21.08 -10.76 3.14
CA ALA A 27 -21.56 -9.81 4.16
C ALA A 27 -20.50 -8.75 4.53
N ALA A 28 -19.21 -9.11 4.44
CA ALA A 28 -18.11 -8.17 4.58
C ALA A 28 -18.11 -7.17 3.42
N MET A 29 -18.21 -7.66 2.18
CA MET A 29 -18.27 -6.84 0.96
C MET A 29 -19.45 -5.86 0.94
N GLU A 30 -20.60 -6.23 1.52
CA GLU A 30 -21.76 -5.32 1.58
C GLU A 30 -21.74 -4.36 2.79
N ALA A 31 -20.72 -4.41 3.66
CA ALA A 31 -20.76 -3.73 4.95
C ALA A 31 -20.81 -2.21 4.84
N ASP A 32 -20.07 -1.64 3.88
CA ASP A 32 -20.06 -0.20 3.59
C ASP A 32 -21.06 0.21 2.49
N GLY A 33 -21.58 -0.77 1.74
CA GLY A 33 -22.58 -0.61 0.70
C GLY A 33 -22.03 -0.44 -0.71
N ASP A 34 -20.72 -0.57 -0.91
CA ASP A 34 -20.08 -0.64 -2.22
C ASP A 34 -19.33 -1.97 -2.36
N VAL A 35 -19.27 -2.53 -3.57
CA VAL A 35 -18.56 -3.79 -3.81
C VAL A 35 -17.52 -3.55 -4.89
N THR A 36 -16.26 -3.68 -4.51
CA THR A 36 -15.09 -3.43 -5.36
C THR A 36 -14.71 -4.66 -6.19
N GLY A 37 -13.86 -4.47 -7.21
CA GLY A 37 -13.34 -5.56 -8.01
C GLY A 37 -12.33 -6.42 -7.24
N GLU A 38 -11.57 -5.79 -6.36
CA GLU A 38 -10.53 -6.36 -5.51
C GLU A 38 -11.12 -7.34 -4.49
N GLU A 39 -12.19 -6.94 -3.78
CA GLU A 39 -12.91 -7.82 -2.87
C GLU A 39 -13.48 -9.05 -3.59
N MET A 40 -13.95 -8.83 -4.81
CA MET A 40 -14.52 -9.89 -5.63
C MET A 40 -13.45 -10.89 -6.10
N GLU A 41 -12.25 -10.40 -6.42
CA GLU A 41 -11.10 -11.23 -6.72
C GLU A 41 -10.69 -12.08 -5.50
N VAL A 42 -10.67 -11.49 -4.30
CA VAL A 42 -10.36 -12.22 -3.05
C VAL A 42 -11.40 -13.29 -2.74
N LEU A 43 -12.71 -13.04 -2.92
CA LEU A 43 -13.73 -14.08 -2.78
C LEU A 43 -13.45 -15.24 -3.74
N GLN A 44 -13.21 -14.95 -5.01
CA GLN A 44 -13.01 -15.97 -6.04
C GLN A 44 -11.74 -16.79 -5.76
N GLN A 45 -10.65 -16.14 -5.36
CA GLN A 45 -9.41 -16.80 -4.97
C GLN A 45 -9.63 -17.75 -3.78
N ASN A 46 -10.38 -17.31 -2.77
CA ASN A 46 -10.70 -18.15 -1.61
C ASN A 46 -11.55 -19.36 -1.99
N LEU A 47 -12.54 -19.18 -2.85
CA LEU A 47 -13.37 -20.28 -3.36
C LEU A 47 -12.57 -21.31 -4.17
N ASP A 48 -11.55 -20.86 -4.90
CA ASP A 48 -10.76 -21.74 -5.78
C ASP A 48 -9.63 -22.48 -5.04
N SER A 49 -9.06 -21.86 -4.00
CA SER A 49 -7.82 -22.35 -3.36
C SER A 49 -7.98 -22.87 -1.93
N HIS A 50 -9.02 -22.47 -1.19
CA HIS A 50 -9.13 -22.85 0.20
C HIS A 50 -9.61 -24.30 0.35
N GLU A 51 -8.91 -25.09 1.18
CA GLU A 51 -9.15 -26.53 1.41
C GLU A 51 -10.61 -26.89 1.79
N LEU A 52 -11.39 -25.96 2.37
CA LEU A 52 -12.77 -26.19 2.76
C LEU A 52 -13.73 -26.21 1.54
N PHE A 53 -13.35 -25.57 0.44
CA PHE A 53 -14.13 -25.57 -0.80
C PHE A 53 -13.67 -26.66 -1.79
N GLU A 54 -12.60 -27.40 -1.47
CA GLU A 54 -12.13 -28.50 -2.30
C GLU A 54 -13.23 -29.54 -2.58
N GLY A 55 -13.28 -30.01 -3.83
CA GLY A 55 -14.24 -31.02 -4.27
C GLY A 55 -15.63 -30.47 -4.61
N LEU A 56 -15.89 -29.17 -4.47
CA LEU A 56 -17.08 -28.54 -5.04
C LEU A 56 -16.93 -28.40 -6.56
N SER A 57 -17.97 -28.78 -7.31
CA SER A 57 -18.05 -28.42 -8.72
C SER A 57 -18.41 -26.94 -8.90
N GLY A 58 -18.07 -26.34 -10.03
CA GLY A 58 -18.46 -24.96 -10.32
C GLY A 58 -19.98 -24.71 -10.23
N GLU A 59 -20.81 -25.70 -10.56
CA GLU A 59 -22.27 -25.61 -10.38
C GLU A 59 -22.68 -25.63 -8.89
N GLN A 60 -21.97 -26.39 -8.06
CA GLN A 60 -22.20 -26.40 -6.61
C GLN A 60 -21.75 -25.09 -5.97
N THR A 61 -20.57 -24.59 -6.32
CA THR A 61 -20.06 -23.29 -5.84
C THR A 61 -21.01 -22.16 -6.22
N ALA A 62 -21.43 -22.06 -7.48
CA ALA A 62 -22.38 -21.05 -7.92
C ALA A 62 -23.70 -21.10 -7.13
N ARG A 63 -24.23 -22.32 -6.87
CA ARG A 63 -25.43 -22.48 -6.04
C ARG A 63 -25.24 -22.00 -4.60
N LEU A 64 -24.08 -22.22 -4.00
CA LEU A 64 -23.81 -21.72 -2.65
C LEU A 64 -23.72 -20.20 -2.60
N ILE A 65 -23.09 -19.58 -3.61
CA ILE A 65 -23.02 -18.12 -3.76
C ILE A 65 -24.43 -17.54 -3.90
N ASP A 66 -25.25 -18.08 -4.81
CA ASP A 66 -26.63 -17.62 -4.99
C ASP A 66 -27.44 -17.71 -3.69
N GLN A 67 -27.33 -18.84 -2.98
CA GLN A 67 -28.00 -19.04 -1.70
C GLN A 67 -27.51 -18.09 -0.61
N ALA A 68 -26.21 -17.79 -0.58
CA ALA A 68 -25.62 -16.87 0.37
C ALA A 68 -26.08 -15.42 0.10
N ALA A 69 -26.03 -14.99 -1.15
CA ALA A 69 -26.49 -13.67 -1.59
C ALA A 69 -27.99 -13.47 -1.31
N ASP A 70 -28.83 -14.47 -1.62
CA ASP A 70 -30.26 -14.42 -1.31
C ASP A 70 -30.49 -14.30 0.21
N ALA A 71 -29.76 -15.06 1.01
CA ALA A 71 -29.89 -15.03 2.47
C ALA A 71 -29.50 -13.67 3.09
N ILE A 72 -28.48 -13.00 2.54
CA ILE A 72 -28.07 -11.64 2.95
C ILE A 72 -29.15 -10.63 2.57
N ARG A 73 -29.65 -10.71 1.33
CA ARG A 73 -30.71 -9.84 0.81
C ARG A 73 -32.00 -9.96 1.63
N GLU A 74 -32.41 -11.18 1.95
CA GLU A 74 -33.58 -11.48 2.78
C GLU A 74 -33.44 -10.95 4.21
N ALA A 75 -32.23 -11.01 4.78
CA ALA A 75 -31.94 -10.41 6.08
C ALA A 75 -31.93 -8.86 6.05
N GLY A 76 -31.80 -8.27 4.86
CA GLY A 76 -31.72 -6.83 4.64
C GLY A 76 -30.33 -6.25 4.90
N GLY A 77 -29.29 -7.02 4.53
CA GLY A 77 -27.88 -6.60 4.52
C GLY A 77 -26.96 -7.50 5.36
N GLY A 78 -25.67 -7.50 5.01
CA GLY A 78 -24.63 -8.35 5.63
C GLY A 78 -24.55 -8.23 7.15
N SER A 79 -24.57 -6.99 7.68
CA SER A 79 -24.56 -6.72 9.13
C SER A 79 -25.72 -7.39 9.89
N LYS A 80 -26.90 -7.52 9.28
CA LYS A 80 -28.05 -8.20 9.92
C LYS A 80 -27.94 -9.72 9.85
N ARG A 81 -27.07 -10.25 8.99
CA ARG A 81 -26.86 -11.68 8.77
C ARG A 81 -25.86 -12.31 9.74
N VAL A 82 -25.01 -11.50 10.40
CA VAL A 82 -23.95 -11.92 11.33
C VAL A 82 -24.37 -13.01 12.32
N LYS A 83 -25.52 -12.86 12.99
CA LYS A 83 -25.98 -13.88 13.95
C LYS A 83 -26.29 -15.22 13.28
N ALA A 84 -26.95 -15.20 12.13
CA ALA A 84 -27.30 -16.42 11.40
C ALA A 84 -26.05 -17.13 10.86
N ILE A 85 -25.05 -16.36 10.41
CA ILE A 85 -23.73 -16.87 10.05
C ILE A 85 -23.11 -17.62 11.23
N ALA A 86 -23.04 -16.98 12.41
CA ALA A 86 -22.46 -17.59 13.59
C ALA A 86 -23.22 -18.87 14.02
N ASP A 87 -24.55 -18.86 13.98
CA ASP A 87 -25.38 -20.03 14.30
C ASP A 87 -25.16 -21.19 13.31
N GLY A 88 -24.85 -20.89 12.05
CA GLY A 88 -24.55 -21.86 10.99
C GLY A 88 -23.14 -22.47 11.02
N LEU A 89 -22.24 -21.94 11.87
CA LEU A 89 -20.85 -22.38 12.01
C LEU A 89 -20.63 -23.09 13.36
N PRO A 90 -20.69 -24.43 13.40
CA PRO A 90 -20.77 -25.17 14.66
C PRO A 90 -19.42 -25.38 15.36
N SER A 91 -18.29 -25.26 14.65
CA SER A 91 -16.96 -25.57 15.21
C SER A 91 -16.13 -24.30 15.40
N LYS A 92 -15.18 -24.33 16.36
CA LYS A 92 -14.19 -23.25 16.53
C LYS A 92 -13.42 -23.00 15.23
N GLY A 93 -13.00 -24.07 14.54
CA GLY A 93 -12.28 -23.96 13.28
C GLY A 93 -13.06 -23.19 12.22
N TYR A 94 -14.33 -23.54 12.00
CA TYR A 94 -15.19 -22.82 11.05
C TYR A 94 -15.38 -21.34 11.43
N ARG A 95 -15.46 -21.02 12.72
CA ARG A 95 -15.61 -19.65 13.21
C ARG A 95 -14.33 -18.83 12.99
N LEU A 96 -13.16 -19.39 13.31
CA LEU A 96 -11.87 -18.75 13.03
C LEU A 96 -11.68 -18.54 11.53
N THR A 97 -11.99 -19.55 10.70
CA THR A 97 -11.92 -19.42 9.24
C THR A 97 -12.87 -18.35 8.72
N ALA A 98 -14.12 -18.30 9.20
CA ALA A 98 -15.07 -17.27 8.79
C ALA A 98 -14.53 -15.87 9.10
N TYR A 99 -13.97 -15.67 10.30
CA TYR A 99 -13.37 -14.39 10.68
C TYR A 99 -12.15 -14.04 9.82
N SER A 100 -11.26 -15.01 9.55
CA SER A 100 -10.11 -14.83 8.65
C SER A 100 -10.54 -14.39 7.25
N LEU A 101 -11.52 -15.10 6.67
CA LEU A 101 -12.05 -14.80 5.34
C LEU A 101 -12.68 -13.41 5.27
N ALA A 102 -13.39 -12.97 6.33
CA ALA A 102 -13.90 -11.60 6.40
C ALA A 102 -12.77 -10.57 6.45
N CYS A 103 -11.71 -10.83 7.22
CA CYS A 103 -10.55 -9.93 7.29
C CYS A 103 -9.88 -9.79 5.93
N GLU A 104 -9.65 -10.90 5.22
CA GLU A 104 -9.03 -10.90 3.88
C GLU A 104 -9.81 -10.08 2.86
N VAL A 105 -11.15 -10.15 2.91
CA VAL A 105 -12.01 -9.32 2.06
C VAL A 105 -11.88 -7.84 2.43
N CYS A 106 -12.08 -7.47 3.69
CA CYS A 106 -12.05 -6.07 4.13
C CYS A 106 -10.68 -5.39 3.95
N VAL A 107 -9.58 -6.12 3.86
CA VAL A 107 -8.25 -5.52 3.63
C VAL A 107 -7.84 -5.49 2.14
N SER A 108 -8.69 -6.02 1.25
CA SER A 108 -8.31 -6.32 -0.14
C SER A 108 -8.03 -5.08 -0.99
N ASP A 109 -8.78 -4.01 -0.80
CA ASP A 109 -8.68 -2.76 -1.58
C ASP A 109 -7.72 -1.72 -0.96
N LYS A 110 -7.05 -2.09 0.15
CA LYS A 110 -6.14 -1.26 0.94
C LYS A 110 -6.79 -0.02 1.58
N ASP A 111 -8.11 0.06 1.58
CA ASP A 111 -8.87 0.92 2.48
C ASP A 111 -9.47 0.04 3.60
N LEU A 112 -9.97 0.67 4.65
CA LEU A 112 -10.75 -0.05 5.67
C LEU A 112 -11.76 0.92 6.29
N PRO A 113 -12.91 1.13 5.63
CA PRO A 113 -13.95 2.03 6.11
C PRO A 113 -14.46 1.67 7.52
N GLU A 114 -14.92 2.68 8.26
CA GLU A 114 -15.45 2.49 9.62
C GLU A 114 -16.65 1.50 9.66
N ALA A 115 -17.38 1.37 8.55
CA ALA A 115 -18.48 0.42 8.43
C ALA A 115 -18.00 -1.04 8.45
N GLU A 116 -16.90 -1.34 7.76
CA GLU A 116 -16.28 -2.65 7.75
C GLU A 116 -15.66 -2.99 9.11
N ILE A 117 -15.00 -2.02 9.77
CA ILE A 117 -14.48 -2.19 11.13
C ILE A 117 -15.61 -2.60 12.09
N ARG A 118 -16.74 -1.89 12.05
CA ARG A 118 -17.92 -2.23 12.86
C ARG A 118 -18.51 -3.60 12.51
N PHE A 119 -18.45 -3.99 11.23
CA PHE A 119 -18.88 -5.31 10.80
C PHE A 119 -17.97 -6.41 11.37
N LEU A 120 -16.64 -6.25 11.26
CA LEU A 120 -15.66 -7.18 11.83
C LEU A 120 -15.82 -7.30 13.35
N GLU A 121 -16.01 -6.19 14.07
CA GLU A 121 -16.29 -6.20 15.51
C GLU A 121 -17.59 -6.98 15.83
N ALA A 122 -18.66 -6.75 15.08
CA ALA A 122 -19.92 -7.47 15.27
C ALA A 122 -19.76 -8.97 14.99
N LEU A 123 -19.02 -9.31 13.93
CA LEU A 123 -18.73 -10.67 13.52
C LEU A 123 -17.86 -11.40 14.55
N GLN A 124 -16.77 -10.78 15.02
CA GLN A 124 -15.91 -11.29 16.09
C GLN A 124 -16.74 -11.67 17.32
N ASN A 125 -17.57 -10.73 17.79
CA ASN A 125 -18.44 -10.92 18.96
C ASN A 125 -19.44 -12.07 18.77
N ALA A 126 -20.06 -12.18 17.59
CA ALA A 126 -21.03 -13.23 17.31
C ALA A 126 -20.39 -14.62 17.15
N LEU A 127 -19.20 -14.66 16.56
CA LEU A 127 -18.43 -15.89 16.39
C LEU A 127 -17.80 -16.34 17.71
N GLY A 128 -17.60 -15.43 18.68
CA GLY A 128 -16.93 -15.73 19.94
C GLY A 128 -15.43 -15.96 19.76
N VAL A 129 -14.83 -15.23 18.82
CA VAL A 129 -13.37 -15.20 18.61
C VAL A 129 -12.77 -14.28 19.66
N ASP A 130 -11.78 -14.77 20.40
CA ASP A 130 -11.11 -13.94 21.41
C ASP A 130 -10.26 -12.85 20.75
N GLU A 131 -9.90 -11.84 21.55
CA GLU A 131 -9.20 -10.65 21.07
C GLU A 131 -7.81 -10.96 20.49
N GLU A 132 -7.13 -11.98 21.03
CA GLU A 132 -5.80 -12.41 20.55
C GLU A 132 -5.93 -13.14 19.21
N ASP A 133 -6.80 -14.16 19.12
CA ASP A 133 -7.09 -14.88 17.88
C ASP A 133 -7.57 -13.91 16.77
N ALA A 134 -8.45 -12.95 17.11
CA ALA A 134 -8.96 -11.97 16.14
C ALA A 134 -7.87 -11.03 15.63
N ARG A 135 -7.00 -10.56 16.53
CA ARG A 135 -5.87 -9.71 16.15
C ARG A 135 -4.90 -10.43 15.23
N ASP A 136 -4.53 -11.66 15.59
CA ASP A 136 -3.57 -12.44 14.81
C ASP A 136 -4.08 -12.75 13.40
N LEU A 137 -5.37 -13.10 13.27
CA LEU A 137 -6.01 -13.33 11.97
C LEU A 137 -6.09 -12.06 11.13
N PHE A 138 -6.46 -10.94 11.74
CA PHE A 138 -6.51 -9.65 11.04
C PHE A 138 -5.11 -9.20 10.59
N ASP A 139 -4.10 -9.28 11.46
CA ASP A 139 -2.72 -8.91 11.13
C ASP A 139 -2.14 -9.80 10.02
N ALA A 140 -2.50 -11.09 9.99
CA ALA A 140 -2.12 -12.00 8.90
C ALA A 140 -2.74 -11.58 7.56
N ALA A 141 -4.07 -11.39 7.51
CA ALA A 141 -4.77 -10.95 6.30
C ALA A 141 -4.24 -9.60 5.79
N ARG A 142 -4.06 -8.64 6.70
CA ARG A 142 -3.53 -7.31 6.42
C ARG A 142 -2.13 -7.39 5.80
N LYS A 143 -1.24 -8.20 6.35
CA LYS A 143 0.13 -8.35 5.85
C LYS A 143 0.15 -8.88 4.42
N ASP A 144 -0.74 -9.81 4.08
CA ASP A 144 -0.82 -10.39 2.74
C ASP A 144 -1.42 -9.41 1.72
N SER A 145 -2.36 -8.53 2.14
CA SER A 145 -2.90 -7.45 1.28
C SER A 145 -1.91 -6.32 0.98
N GLY A 146 -0.85 -6.18 1.79
CA GLY A 146 0.09 -5.06 1.71
C GLY A 146 -0.45 -3.75 2.28
N LEU A 147 -1.56 -3.75 3.02
CA LEU A 147 -2.02 -2.61 3.81
C LEU A 147 -1.01 -2.34 4.95
N MET A 148 -0.54 -1.10 5.03
CA MET A 148 0.47 -0.67 6.02
C MET A 148 -0.15 0.24 7.08
N THR A 149 0.20 -0.01 8.33
CA THR A 149 -0.06 0.92 9.44
C THR A 149 0.69 2.23 9.27
N LEU A 150 0.29 3.26 10.01
CA LEU A 150 1.04 4.52 10.06
C LEU A 150 2.48 4.31 10.53
N GLU A 151 2.70 3.43 11.50
CA GLU A 151 4.03 3.07 12.00
C GLU A 151 4.88 2.40 10.91
N GLU A 152 4.33 1.42 10.18
CA GLU A 152 5.03 0.77 9.07
C GLU A 152 5.29 1.71 7.89
N LYS A 153 4.34 2.60 7.55
CA LYS A 153 4.56 3.66 6.54
C LYS A 153 5.69 4.59 6.96
N THR A 154 5.72 4.97 8.24
CA THR A 154 6.77 5.83 8.80
C THR A 154 8.12 5.13 8.80
N ALA A 155 8.18 3.86 9.21
CA ALA A 155 9.40 3.05 9.19
C ALA A 155 9.94 2.87 7.77
N LYS A 156 9.07 2.55 6.80
CA LYS A 156 9.45 2.46 5.39
C LYS A 156 10.00 3.79 4.86
N MET A 157 9.38 4.91 5.24
CA MET A 157 9.85 6.24 4.85
C MET A 157 11.19 6.56 5.51
N HIS A 158 11.38 6.21 6.79
CA HIS A 158 12.66 6.32 7.51
C HIS A 158 13.78 5.57 6.80
N ASP A 159 13.54 4.32 6.36
CA ASP A 159 14.51 3.51 5.61
C ASP A 159 14.83 4.09 4.21
N MET A 160 13.85 4.72 3.57
CA MET A 160 13.97 5.25 2.21
C MET A 160 14.65 6.62 2.15
N LEU A 161 14.41 7.49 3.14
CA LEU A 161 14.88 8.88 3.14
C LEU A 161 16.40 9.04 2.95
N PRO A 162 17.28 8.23 3.57
CA PRO A 162 18.72 8.30 3.31
C PRO A 162 19.10 8.10 1.83
N LYS A 163 18.32 7.32 1.07
CA LYS A 163 18.53 7.13 -0.37
C LYS A 163 18.08 8.34 -1.18
N LEU A 164 17.03 9.02 -0.74
CA LEU A 164 16.59 10.28 -1.35
C LEU A 164 17.64 11.37 -1.12
N VAL A 165 18.21 11.42 0.09
CA VAL A 165 19.32 12.30 0.47
C VAL A 165 20.57 11.99 -0.38
N GLU A 166 20.88 10.72 -0.65
CA GLU A 166 21.95 10.37 -1.60
C GLU A 166 21.70 10.92 -3.01
N GLY A 167 20.47 10.86 -3.51
CA GLY A 167 20.10 11.47 -4.80
C GLY A 167 20.31 12.98 -4.81
N MET A 168 19.91 13.66 -3.73
CA MET A 168 20.14 15.09 -3.54
C MET A 168 21.64 15.44 -3.48
N ALA A 169 22.45 14.63 -2.80
CA ALA A 169 23.90 14.82 -2.76
C ALA A 169 24.55 14.62 -4.14
N LEU A 170 24.09 13.63 -4.94
CA LEU A 170 24.55 13.45 -6.32
C LEU A 170 24.20 14.65 -7.21
N MET A 171 23.03 15.27 -6.97
CA MET A 171 22.62 16.48 -7.68
C MET A 171 23.53 17.66 -7.31
N ALA A 172 23.76 17.89 -6.01
CA ALA A 172 24.68 18.92 -5.56
C ALA A 172 26.09 18.73 -6.16
N ALA A 173 26.56 17.48 -6.23
CA ALA A 173 27.88 17.14 -6.75
C ALA A 173 27.97 17.06 -8.30
N ALA A 174 26.92 17.40 -9.05
CA ALA A 174 26.85 17.17 -10.49
C ALA A 174 27.90 17.94 -11.31
N ASP A 175 28.50 18.99 -10.74
CA ASP A 175 29.52 19.81 -11.39
C ASP A 175 30.97 19.35 -11.14
N GLU A 176 31.14 18.23 -10.42
CA GLU A 176 32.40 17.63 -9.98
C GLU A 176 33.21 18.48 -8.98
N ARG A 177 32.63 19.51 -8.35
CA ARG A 177 33.29 20.35 -7.34
C ARG A 177 32.47 20.48 -6.07
N ILE A 178 32.77 19.63 -5.09
CA ILE A 178 32.14 19.77 -3.77
C ILE A 178 32.82 20.85 -2.96
N GLU A 179 32.17 22.01 -2.88
CA GLU A 179 32.54 23.11 -2.00
C GLU A 179 31.80 22.98 -0.66
N ASP A 180 32.43 23.40 0.45
CA ASP A 180 31.79 23.38 1.78
C ASP A 180 30.44 24.12 1.78
N SER A 181 30.23 25.07 0.86
CA SER A 181 28.97 25.78 0.64
C SER A 181 27.83 24.90 0.12
N GLU A 182 28.11 23.78 -0.56
CA GLU A 182 27.08 22.86 -1.05
C GLU A 182 26.46 22.05 0.08
N LEU A 183 27.30 21.61 1.03
CA LEU A 183 26.85 20.95 2.26
C LEU A 183 25.94 21.87 3.07
N ASP A 184 26.33 23.14 3.23
CA ASP A 184 25.53 24.12 3.96
C ASP A 184 24.19 24.42 3.25
N THR A 185 24.21 24.52 1.91
CA THR A 185 23.00 24.71 1.11
C THR A 185 22.05 23.50 1.24
N MET A 186 22.61 22.29 1.15
CA MET A 186 21.84 21.06 1.27
C MET A 186 21.24 20.91 2.68
N ARG A 187 21.99 21.20 3.74
CA ARG A 187 21.46 21.23 5.13
C ARG A 187 20.31 22.23 5.26
N GLU A 188 20.47 23.44 4.73
CA GLU A 188 19.45 24.47 4.79
C GLU A 188 18.16 24.03 4.08
N VAL A 189 18.28 23.49 2.86
CA VAL A 189 17.14 23.01 2.08
C VAL A 189 16.43 21.85 2.78
N LEU A 190 17.18 20.82 3.19
CA LEU A 190 16.62 19.62 3.82
C LEU A 190 15.89 19.95 5.13
N SER A 191 16.40 20.89 5.92
CA SER A 191 15.75 21.34 7.17
C SER A 191 14.36 21.96 6.96
N LYS A 192 14.05 22.39 5.73
CA LYS A 192 12.77 22.99 5.36
C LYS A 192 11.80 21.98 4.73
N ILE A 193 12.26 20.78 4.36
CA ILE A 193 11.43 19.70 3.79
C ILE A 193 10.67 18.99 4.92
N PRO A 194 9.33 19.08 4.97
CA PRO A 194 8.54 18.44 6.04
C PRO A 194 8.78 16.94 6.13
N ASP A 195 8.95 16.26 5.00
CA ASP A 195 9.21 14.82 4.94
C ASP A 195 10.54 14.43 5.64
N MET A 196 11.51 15.35 5.74
CA MET A 196 12.78 15.10 6.42
C MET A 196 12.63 15.03 7.94
N ALA A 197 11.52 15.51 8.51
CA ALA A 197 11.24 15.43 9.94
C ALA A 197 11.03 14.00 10.45
N VAL A 198 10.94 13.02 9.55
CA VAL A 198 10.92 11.58 9.88
C VAL A 198 12.26 11.11 10.41
N LEU A 199 13.37 11.70 9.94
CA LEU A 199 14.71 11.47 10.46
C LEU A 199 14.97 12.39 11.64
N THR A 200 15.70 11.91 12.64
CA THR A 200 16.27 12.78 13.68
C THR A 200 17.34 13.71 13.07
N PRO A 201 17.65 14.85 13.70
CA PRO A 201 18.71 15.73 13.21
C PRO A 201 20.06 15.02 13.03
N GLU A 202 20.39 14.07 13.92
CA GLU A 202 21.59 13.26 13.83
C GLU A 202 21.57 12.30 12.64
N GLU A 203 20.45 11.61 12.40
CA GLU A 203 20.29 10.70 11.25
C GLU A 203 20.29 11.45 9.92
N LEU A 204 19.69 12.64 9.87
CA LEU A 204 19.70 13.48 8.67
C LEU A 204 21.13 13.94 8.35
N GLU A 205 21.89 14.36 9.36
CA GLU A 205 23.29 14.74 9.18
C GLU A 205 24.14 13.57 8.69
N GLU A 206 23.98 12.39 9.30
CA GLU A 206 24.65 11.16 8.85
C GLU A 206 24.28 10.82 7.40
N ALA A 207 23.00 10.94 7.02
CA ALA A 207 22.54 10.69 5.67
C ALA A 207 23.16 11.66 4.65
N ILE A 208 23.32 12.94 5.01
CA ILE A 208 23.98 13.95 4.17
C ILE A 208 25.45 13.58 3.97
N GLU A 209 26.18 13.31 5.06
CA GLU A 209 27.61 12.95 5.00
C GLU A 209 27.84 11.69 4.16
N VAL A 210 27.06 10.63 4.40
CA VAL A 210 27.13 9.39 3.63
C VAL A 210 26.75 9.60 2.17
N GLY A 211 25.74 10.44 1.89
CA GLY A 211 25.31 10.78 0.54
C GLY A 211 26.43 11.44 -0.26
N PHE A 212 27.08 12.47 0.30
CA PHE A 212 28.21 13.13 -0.34
C PHE A 212 29.43 12.21 -0.47
N GLN A 213 29.70 11.36 0.53
CA GLN A 213 30.76 10.35 0.42
C GLN A 213 30.49 9.41 -0.77
N ARG A 214 29.27 8.89 -0.90
CA ARG A 214 28.90 7.99 -2.00
C ARG A 214 28.90 8.68 -3.35
N ALA A 215 28.53 9.96 -3.41
CA ALA A 215 28.62 10.77 -4.62
C ALA A 215 30.05 10.87 -5.17
N HIS A 216 31.06 10.84 -4.30
CA HIS A 216 32.47 10.77 -4.70
C HIS A 216 32.94 9.36 -5.10
N GLU A 217 32.26 8.32 -4.62
CA GLU A 217 32.66 6.93 -4.82
C GLU A 217 31.95 6.32 -6.04
N GLY A 218 32.63 6.29 -7.18
CA GLY A 218 32.15 5.61 -8.39
C GLY A 218 31.51 6.57 -9.40
N LYS A 219 30.74 6.03 -10.35
CA LYS A 219 30.07 6.84 -11.36
C LYS A 219 28.70 7.29 -10.86
N PRO A 220 28.32 8.56 -11.01
CA PRO A 220 27.00 9.06 -10.62
C PRO A 220 25.85 8.25 -11.23
N GLU A 221 26.01 7.74 -12.46
CA GLU A 221 25.00 6.92 -13.13
C GLU A 221 24.78 5.57 -12.43
N ASP A 222 25.84 4.93 -11.95
CA ASP A 222 25.75 3.65 -11.23
C ASP A 222 25.05 3.85 -9.87
N ARG A 223 25.29 4.99 -9.21
CA ARG A 223 24.63 5.35 -7.95
C ARG A 223 23.16 5.68 -8.15
N LEU A 224 22.84 6.47 -9.17
CA LEU A 224 21.47 6.80 -9.54
C LEU A 224 20.66 5.55 -9.89
N GLN A 225 21.28 4.55 -10.54
CA GLN A 225 20.68 3.24 -10.78
C GLN A 225 20.38 2.50 -9.48
N GLY A 226 21.30 2.50 -8.52
CA GLY A 226 21.08 1.91 -7.19
C GLY A 226 19.93 2.57 -6.43
N ILE A 227 19.82 3.91 -6.48
CA ILE A 227 18.68 4.63 -5.91
C ILE A 227 17.37 4.21 -6.58
N ALA A 228 17.35 4.05 -7.90
CA ALA A 228 16.15 3.62 -8.62
C ALA A 228 15.71 2.19 -8.29
N GLU A 229 16.65 1.31 -7.94
CA GLU A 229 16.37 -0.05 -7.47
C GLU A 229 15.77 -0.06 -6.05
N ASP A 230 16.29 0.79 -5.16
CA ASP A 230 15.81 0.94 -3.79
C ASP A 230 14.48 1.72 -3.70
N VAL A 231 14.15 2.51 -4.73
CA VAL A 231 12.93 3.32 -4.83
C VAL A 231 12.08 2.81 -6.01
N PRO A 232 11.34 1.69 -5.86
CA PRO A 232 10.74 1.00 -7.00
C PRO A 232 9.47 1.67 -7.54
N SER A 233 8.76 2.49 -6.75
CA SER A 233 7.51 3.10 -7.19
C SER A 233 7.75 4.36 -8.03
N LEU A 234 6.94 4.56 -9.08
CA LEU A 234 7.03 5.76 -9.92
C LEU A 234 6.72 7.05 -9.13
N SER A 235 5.86 6.96 -8.13
CA SER A 235 5.54 8.08 -7.24
C SER A 235 6.75 8.49 -6.41
N ASP A 236 7.42 7.50 -5.79
CA ASP A 236 8.58 7.79 -4.95
C ASP A 236 9.72 8.34 -5.81
N ARG A 237 9.96 7.76 -7.01
CA ARG A 237 10.94 8.28 -7.98
C ARG A 237 10.64 9.70 -8.44
N TYR A 238 9.37 10.03 -8.67
CA TYR A 238 8.93 11.38 -9.00
C TYR A 238 9.29 12.36 -7.87
N TRP A 239 9.04 12.00 -6.61
CA TRP A 239 9.40 12.84 -5.48
C TRP A 239 10.91 12.93 -5.27
N THR A 240 11.66 11.85 -5.46
CA THR A 240 13.14 11.88 -5.46
C THR A 240 13.66 12.90 -6.47
N ALA A 241 13.19 12.84 -7.72
CA ALA A 241 13.60 13.78 -8.75
C ALA A 241 13.19 15.21 -8.42
N THR A 242 12.00 15.40 -7.81
CA THR A 242 11.54 16.71 -7.35
C THR A 242 12.46 17.26 -6.25
N TYR A 243 12.87 16.44 -5.29
CA TYR A 243 13.82 16.83 -4.24
C TYR A 243 15.19 17.21 -4.82
N MET A 244 15.67 16.46 -5.82
CA MET A 244 16.89 16.82 -6.55
C MET A 244 16.73 18.16 -7.26
N MET A 245 15.59 18.45 -7.90
CA MET A 245 15.35 19.75 -8.52
C MET A 245 15.34 20.90 -7.52
N ILE A 246 14.88 20.69 -6.28
CA ILE A 246 14.97 21.72 -5.23
C ILE A 246 16.44 22.05 -4.96
N ILE A 247 17.32 21.03 -4.89
CA ILE A 247 18.76 21.24 -4.73
C ILE A 247 19.35 22.00 -5.92
N ALA A 248 19.02 21.61 -7.16
CA ALA A 248 19.50 22.27 -8.37
C ALA A 248 19.01 23.73 -8.54
N LEU A 249 17.98 24.13 -7.80
CA LEU A 249 17.48 25.51 -7.78
C LEU A 249 18.00 26.31 -6.58
N ALA A 250 18.56 25.65 -5.56
CA ALA A 250 18.88 26.26 -4.28
C ALA A 250 20.01 27.31 -4.37
N ASP A 251 20.98 27.09 -5.26
CA ASP A 251 22.10 28.01 -5.47
C ASP A 251 21.77 29.15 -6.47
N GLY A 252 20.56 29.12 -7.04
CA GLY A 252 20.06 30.07 -8.03
C GLY A 252 20.73 30.00 -9.41
N LYS A 253 21.58 29.00 -9.69
CA LYS A 253 22.37 28.90 -10.92
C LYS A 253 22.22 27.53 -11.57
N THR A 254 21.15 27.34 -12.34
CA THR A 254 21.03 26.11 -13.12
C THR A 254 22.04 26.07 -14.27
N ASP A 255 23.02 25.17 -14.19
CA ASP A 255 24.07 25.01 -15.20
C ASP A 255 23.76 23.85 -16.19
N TRP A 256 24.53 23.77 -17.29
CA TRP A 256 24.27 22.76 -18.33
C TRP A 256 24.55 21.32 -17.86
N ARG A 257 25.40 21.12 -16.84
CA ARG A 257 25.68 19.81 -16.24
C ARG A 257 24.50 19.35 -15.40
N GLU A 258 23.91 20.23 -14.61
CA GLU A 258 22.72 19.91 -13.83
C GLU A 258 21.54 19.54 -14.73
N VAL A 259 21.34 20.28 -15.82
CA VAL A 259 20.34 19.94 -16.85
C VAL A 259 20.66 18.58 -17.48
N SER A 260 21.92 18.28 -17.74
CA SER A 260 22.32 16.96 -18.27
C SER A 260 22.09 15.85 -17.25
N PHE A 261 22.33 16.12 -15.97
CA PHE A 261 22.14 15.17 -14.89
C PHE A 261 20.65 14.88 -14.67
N LEU A 262 19.79 15.89 -14.67
CA LEU A 262 18.33 15.71 -14.59
C LEU A 262 17.76 14.91 -15.77
N LYS A 263 18.36 14.99 -16.97
CA LYS A 263 18.00 14.10 -18.09
C LYS A 263 18.36 12.64 -17.82
N ASN A 264 19.49 12.39 -17.15
CA ASN A 264 19.84 11.05 -16.71
C ASN A 264 18.87 10.55 -15.63
N VAL A 265 18.52 11.40 -14.66
CA VAL A 265 17.48 11.11 -13.64
C VAL A 265 16.17 10.72 -14.31
N GLN A 266 15.69 11.52 -15.26
CA GLN A 266 14.48 11.22 -16.02
C GLN A 266 14.54 9.83 -16.65
N SER A 267 15.64 9.50 -17.33
CA SER A 267 15.81 8.23 -18.03
C SER A 267 15.89 7.05 -17.06
N VAL A 268 16.66 7.16 -15.99
CA VAL A 268 16.88 6.06 -15.03
C VAL A 268 15.62 5.82 -14.19
N PHE A 269 14.93 6.89 -13.79
CA PHE A 269 13.71 6.78 -12.99
C PHE A 269 12.48 6.42 -13.83
N GLY A 270 12.56 6.54 -15.17
CA GLY A 270 11.46 6.25 -16.07
C GLY A 270 10.36 7.31 -16.02
N LEU A 271 10.73 8.57 -15.81
CA LEU A 271 9.80 9.69 -15.68
C LEU A 271 9.47 10.30 -17.04
N SER A 272 8.21 10.70 -17.22
CA SER A 272 7.78 11.43 -18.42
C SER A 272 8.27 12.87 -18.41
N GLU A 273 8.36 13.51 -19.58
CA GLU A 273 8.70 14.94 -19.69
C GLU A 273 7.70 15.82 -18.91
N ALA A 274 6.40 15.52 -19.02
CA ALA A 274 5.37 16.21 -18.26
C ALA A 274 5.54 16.06 -16.73
N SER A 275 6.00 14.89 -16.27
CA SER A 275 6.31 14.67 -14.86
C SER A 275 7.52 15.51 -14.43
N MET A 276 8.56 15.60 -15.26
CA MET A 276 9.72 16.44 -14.98
C MET A 276 9.35 17.93 -14.92
N ASP A 277 8.55 18.41 -15.86
CA ASP A 277 8.06 19.80 -15.88
C ASP A 277 7.23 20.12 -14.64
N GLN A 278 6.33 19.21 -14.26
CA GLN A 278 5.54 19.36 -13.04
C GLN A 278 6.42 19.32 -11.78
N GLY A 279 7.39 18.40 -11.72
CA GLY A 279 8.37 18.34 -10.63
C GLY A 279 9.15 19.64 -10.48
N MET A 280 9.61 20.22 -11.60
CA MET A 280 10.35 21.48 -11.61
C MET A 280 9.48 22.65 -11.14
N ALA A 281 8.22 22.71 -11.59
CA ALA A 281 7.26 23.70 -11.10
C ALA A 281 6.99 23.55 -9.60
N THR A 282 6.86 22.32 -9.10
CA THR A 282 6.71 22.03 -7.67
C THR A 282 7.95 22.45 -6.88
N ALA A 283 9.15 22.12 -7.37
CA ALA A 283 10.41 22.46 -6.73
C ALA A 283 10.60 23.98 -6.59
N ALA A 284 10.21 24.75 -7.62
CA ALA A 284 10.28 26.21 -7.60
C ALA A 284 9.33 26.88 -6.57
N LEU A 285 8.31 26.15 -6.09
CA LEU A 285 7.42 26.63 -5.04
C LEU A 285 7.96 26.35 -3.62
N PHE A 286 9.09 25.63 -3.51
CA PHE A 286 9.60 25.17 -2.24
C PHE A 286 10.21 26.34 -1.42
N PRO A 287 9.89 26.47 -0.11
CA PRO A 287 10.42 27.55 0.72
C PRO A 287 11.96 27.51 0.79
N GLY A 288 12.63 28.56 0.32
CA GLY A 288 14.10 28.67 0.35
C GLY A 288 14.78 28.58 -1.02
N VAL A 289 14.04 28.29 -2.09
CA VAL A 289 14.53 28.48 -3.47
C VAL A 289 14.42 29.96 -3.83
N GLU A 290 15.52 30.71 -3.77
CA GLU A 290 15.58 32.03 -4.40
C GLU A 290 15.85 31.82 -5.90
N ILE A 291 14.84 32.06 -6.76
CA ILE A 291 15.03 32.03 -8.22
C ILE A 291 15.97 33.19 -8.62
N GLY A 292 17.27 32.93 -8.57
CA GLY A 292 18.34 33.89 -8.79
C GLY A 292 18.71 34.04 -10.26
N GLY A 293 17.91 34.73 -11.07
CA GLY A 293 18.39 35.13 -12.40
C GLY A 293 17.36 35.82 -13.28
N GLN A 294 17.52 37.12 -13.50
CA GLN A 294 16.87 37.79 -14.62
C GLN A 294 17.32 37.12 -15.92
N ALA A 295 16.34 36.76 -16.77
CA ALA A 295 16.60 36.31 -18.13
C ALA A 295 17.52 37.31 -18.85
N PRO A 296 18.56 36.86 -19.56
CA PRO A 296 19.33 37.75 -20.42
C PRO A 296 18.41 38.28 -21.53
N ILE A 297 18.36 39.62 -21.64
CA ILE A 297 17.73 40.35 -22.75
C ILE A 297 18.55 40.13 -24.03
#